data_AF-A0AAD2EHA4-F1
#
_entry.id   AF-A0AAD2EHA4-F1
#
_cell.length_a   1.000
_cell.length_b   1.000
_cell.length_c   1.000
_cell.angle_alpha   90.00
_cell.angle_beta   90.00
_cell.angle_gamma   90.00
#
_symmetry.space_group_name_H-M   'P 1'
#
loop_
_entity.id
_entity.type
_entity.pdbx_description
1 polymer ?
#
loop_
_entity_poly.entity_id
_entity_poly.type
_entity_poly.pdbx_seq_one_letter_code
_entity_poly.pdbx_strand_id
1 'polypeptide(L)'
;MNAPAKKAASQPLKQRAEVRTNTTKDSVCKVDVQPVTFASLWDNYVTGSPYKENGDVPKGFENQCAIRMSATLHKVGIEMKSFVSANVPVKSGAKLGRILLDGKSTAVRADQLGAWLDKQPFCGLGKTENITGADWEAKVKGRTGIIMFDGYWTRAGESASTASGGHIDLWNGSRLTVSSPEALISTIGRRIGISSMHFPGTDYGYSDLRNSKTILFWEVK
;
A
#
# COMPACT_ATOMS: atom_id res chain seq x y z
N MET A 1 34.49 -11.89 -15.08
CA MET A 1 33.41 -11.68 -14.11
C MET A 1 32.50 -10.60 -14.68
N ASN A 2 31.32 -10.97 -15.19
CA ASN A 2 30.40 -9.99 -15.79
C ASN A 2 29.56 -9.36 -14.68
N ALA A 3 29.61 -8.03 -14.57
CA ALA A 3 28.72 -7.28 -13.70
C ALA A 3 27.25 -7.57 -14.10
N PRO A 4 26.32 -7.72 -13.13
CA PRO A 4 24.91 -7.89 -13.47
C PRO A 4 24.42 -6.63 -14.17
N ALA A 5 23.83 -6.79 -15.35
CA ALA A 5 23.21 -5.70 -16.08
C ALA A 5 22.16 -5.02 -15.19
N LYS A 6 22.28 -3.70 -15.00
CA LYS A 6 21.20 -2.90 -14.40
C LYS A 6 19.95 -3.10 -15.26
N LYS A 7 18.95 -3.81 -14.72
CA LYS A 7 17.63 -3.93 -15.34
C LYS A 7 17.11 -2.50 -15.54
N ALA A 8 16.88 -2.10 -16.79
CA ALA A 8 16.34 -0.79 -17.09
C ALA A 8 15.01 -0.63 -16.34
N ALA A 9 14.83 0.46 -15.60
CA ALA A 9 13.57 0.77 -14.94
C ALA A 9 12.46 0.74 -16.01
N SER A 10 11.41 -0.05 -15.79
CA SER A 10 10.26 -0.09 -16.69
C SER A 10 9.71 1.32 -16.86
N GLN A 11 9.49 1.77 -18.09
CA GLN A 11 8.88 3.09 -18.30
C GLN A 11 7.51 3.17 -17.58
N PRO A 12 7.15 4.33 -16.99
CA PRO A 12 5.86 4.50 -16.34
C PRO A 12 4.71 4.19 -17.29
N LEU A 13 3.69 3.47 -16.83
CA LEU A 13 2.53 3.14 -17.65
C LEU A 13 1.73 4.39 -17.97
N LYS A 14 1.23 4.49 -19.20
CA LYS A 14 0.23 5.50 -19.57
C LYS A 14 -1.16 4.99 -19.21
N GLN A 15 -1.58 5.24 -17.96
CA GLN A 15 -2.91 4.91 -17.44
C GLN A 15 -3.92 6.04 -17.74
N ARG A 16 -3.87 6.57 -18.97
CA ARG A 16 -4.71 7.68 -19.43
C ARG A 16 -5.13 7.42 -20.86
N ALA A 17 -6.41 7.62 -21.12
CA ALA A 17 -6.95 7.68 -22.47
C ALA A 17 -7.77 8.95 -22.64
N GLU A 18 -7.64 9.59 -23.80
CA GLU A 18 -8.50 10.69 -24.20
C GLU A 18 -9.66 10.12 -25.01
N VAL A 19 -10.87 10.26 -24.48
CA VAL A 19 -12.09 9.80 -25.12
C VAL A 19 -12.82 11.00 -25.72
N ARG A 20 -13.14 10.94 -27.02
CA ARG A 20 -13.98 11.94 -27.67
C ARG A 20 -15.45 11.55 -27.52
N THR A 21 -16.26 12.46 -27.00
CA THR A 21 -17.72 12.27 -26.89
C THR A 21 -18.40 12.64 -28.21
N ASN A 22 -19.61 12.10 -28.42
CA ASN A 22 -20.46 12.42 -29.56
C ASN A 22 -21.94 12.36 -29.14
N THR A 23 -22.86 12.77 -30.01
CA THR A 23 -24.31 12.83 -29.74
C THR A 23 -25.04 11.51 -30.04
N THR A 24 -24.35 10.47 -30.49
CA THR A 24 -24.95 9.17 -30.75
C THR A 24 -25.22 8.45 -29.42
N LYS A 25 -26.51 8.26 -29.14
CA LYS A 25 -26.99 7.51 -27.99
C LYS A 25 -26.39 6.09 -27.99
N ASP A 26 -26.00 5.61 -26.80
CA ASP A 26 -25.43 4.28 -26.58
C ASP A 26 -24.12 4.01 -27.35
N SER A 27 -23.39 5.06 -27.75
CA SER A 27 -22.09 4.90 -28.39
C SER A 27 -21.05 4.31 -27.43
N VAL A 28 -20.27 3.34 -27.94
CA VAL A 28 -19.24 2.63 -27.17
C VAL A 28 -17.86 3.06 -27.67
N CYS A 29 -17.03 3.55 -26.76
CA CYS A 29 -15.60 3.78 -27.02
C CYS A 29 -14.80 2.66 -26.35
N LYS A 30 -14.05 1.89 -27.15
CA LYS A 30 -13.07 0.94 -26.63
C LYS A 30 -11.81 1.70 -26.23
N VAL A 31 -11.36 1.48 -25.00
CA VAL A 31 -10.15 2.08 -24.47
C VAL A 31 -9.20 0.97 -24.06
N ASP A 32 -8.08 0.85 -24.76
CA ASP A 32 -7.03 -0.10 -24.43
C ASP A 32 -6.06 0.53 -23.43
N VAL A 33 -6.13 0.07 -22.17
CA VAL A 33 -5.20 0.49 -21.10
C VAL A 33 -4.35 -0.69 -20.71
N GLN A 34 -3.03 -0.53 -20.77
CA GLN A 34 -2.11 -1.56 -20.29
C GLN A 34 -2.29 -1.73 -18.78
N PRO A 35 -2.58 -2.93 -18.25
CA PRO A 35 -2.78 -3.12 -16.81
C PRO A 35 -1.47 -2.96 -16.04
N VAL A 36 -1.56 -2.47 -14.80
CA VAL A 36 -0.48 -2.57 -13.81
C VAL A 36 -0.23 -4.05 -13.53
N THR A 37 1.04 -4.46 -13.56
CA THR A 37 1.45 -5.82 -13.23
C THR A 37 2.17 -5.86 -11.89
N PHE A 38 2.13 -7.01 -11.22
CA PHE A 38 2.84 -7.17 -9.96
C PHE A 38 4.35 -7.02 -10.14
N ALA A 39 4.90 -7.58 -11.23
CA ALA A 39 6.31 -7.40 -11.58
C ALA A 39 6.69 -5.92 -11.67
N SER A 40 5.84 -5.08 -12.29
CA SER A 40 6.08 -3.64 -12.37
C SER A 40 6.06 -2.95 -11.00
N LEU A 41 5.14 -3.33 -10.11
CA LEU A 41 5.09 -2.79 -8.74
C LEU A 41 6.32 -3.23 -7.93
N TRP A 42 6.67 -4.51 -8.01
CA TRP A 42 7.76 -5.11 -7.26
C TRP A 42 9.12 -4.55 -7.67
N ASP A 43 9.38 -4.47 -8.98
CA ASP A 43 10.64 -3.93 -9.52
C ASP A 43 10.83 -2.43 -9.25
N ASN A 44 9.73 -1.69 -9.03
CA ASN A 44 9.75 -0.25 -8.76
C ASN A 44 9.41 0.11 -7.30
N TYR A 45 9.41 -0.86 -6.39
CA TYR A 45 9.05 -0.62 -5.01
C TYR A 45 10.00 0.40 -4.36
N VAL A 46 9.42 1.48 -3.84
CA VAL A 46 10.16 2.58 -3.23
C VAL A 46 10.53 2.21 -1.80
N THR A 47 11.83 2.14 -1.51
CA THR A 47 12.38 1.85 -0.17
C THR A 47 12.78 3.14 0.58
N GLY A 48 13.07 3.00 1.87
CA GLY A 48 13.46 4.13 2.73
C GLY A 48 12.29 5.05 3.09
N SER A 49 12.60 6.33 3.29
CA SER A 49 11.64 7.39 3.67
C SER A 49 11.49 8.38 2.53
N PRO A 50 10.56 8.16 1.57
CA PRO A 50 10.41 9.01 0.40
C PRO A 50 9.90 10.42 0.73
N TYR A 51 9.19 10.62 1.84
CA TYR A 51 8.79 11.95 2.30
C TYR A 51 9.76 12.48 3.35
N LYS A 52 10.44 13.59 3.02
CA LYS A 52 11.39 14.28 3.88
C LYS A 52 11.23 15.78 3.71
N GLU A 53 11.41 16.52 4.80
CA GLU A 53 11.54 17.98 4.80
C GLU A 53 12.93 18.32 5.36
N ASN A 54 13.70 19.12 4.61
CA ASN A 54 15.08 19.48 4.97
C ASN A 54 16.02 18.29 5.25
N GLY A 55 15.75 17.13 4.64
CA GLY A 55 16.55 15.90 4.78
C GLY A 55 16.04 14.92 5.83
N ASP A 56 15.13 15.35 6.69
CA ASP A 56 14.60 14.59 7.83
C ASP A 56 13.15 14.16 7.62
N VAL A 57 12.74 13.10 8.33
CA VAL A 57 11.34 12.67 8.35
C VAL A 57 10.54 13.65 9.21
N PRO A 58 9.50 14.33 8.69
CA PRO A 58 8.72 15.27 9.48
C PRO A 58 7.98 14.57 10.61
N LYS A 59 7.81 15.26 11.74
CA LYS A 59 7.07 14.75 12.90
C LYS A 59 5.65 14.36 12.51
N GLY A 60 5.21 13.17 12.91
CA GLY A 60 3.91 12.59 12.53
C GLY A 60 3.91 11.80 11.22
N PHE A 61 5.06 11.71 10.53
CA PHE A 61 5.27 10.94 9.30
C PHE A 61 6.32 9.85 9.45
N GLU A 62 6.54 9.36 10.67
CA GLU A 62 7.48 8.28 10.98
C GLU A 62 7.09 6.98 10.25
N ASN A 63 5.78 6.72 10.16
CA ASN A 63 5.22 5.56 9.46
C ASN A 63 4.93 5.87 7.98
N GLN A 64 5.89 5.56 7.10
CA GLN A 64 5.81 5.88 5.67
C GLN A 64 5.31 4.73 4.78
N CYS A 65 4.67 3.67 5.32
CA CYS A 65 4.21 2.54 4.51
C CYS A 65 3.26 2.96 3.37
N ALA A 66 2.25 3.78 3.66
CA ALA A 66 1.31 4.31 2.66
C ALA A 66 1.99 5.26 1.66
N ILE A 67 3.00 6.02 2.12
CA ILE A 67 3.77 6.94 1.27
C ILE A 67 4.66 6.14 0.32
N ARG A 68 5.36 5.10 0.80
CA ARG A 68 6.15 4.17 -0.02
C ARG A 68 5.29 3.50 -1.08
N MET A 69 4.10 3.00 -0.70
CA MET A 69 3.19 2.42 -1.69
C MET A 69 2.69 3.45 -2.69
N SER A 70 2.35 4.67 -2.25
CA SER A 70 1.94 5.75 -3.15
C SER A 70 3.06 6.13 -4.12
N ALA A 71 4.30 6.27 -3.65
CA ALA A 71 5.46 6.55 -4.48
C ALA A 71 5.76 5.40 -5.46
N THR A 72 5.54 4.15 -5.06
CA THR A 72 5.63 2.96 -5.93
C THR A 72 4.57 3.02 -7.04
N LEU A 73 3.32 3.36 -6.69
CA LEU A 73 2.24 3.59 -7.64
C LEU A 73 2.60 4.71 -8.63
N HIS A 74 3.21 5.79 -8.15
CA HIS A 74 3.67 6.90 -9.02
C HIS A 74 4.74 6.46 -10.01
N LYS A 75 5.67 5.58 -9.61
CA LYS A 75 6.71 5.02 -10.50
C LYS A 75 6.12 4.20 -11.64
N VAL A 76 5.01 3.49 -11.40
CA VAL A 76 4.31 2.73 -12.45
C VAL A 76 3.24 3.54 -13.19
N GLY A 77 3.18 4.87 -12.99
CA GLY A 77 2.31 5.78 -13.75
C GLY A 77 0.95 6.07 -13.14
N ILE A 78 0.70 5.67 -11.89
CA ILE A 78 -0.54 5.96 -11.16
C ILE A 78 -0.38 7.23 -10.34
N GLU A 79 -0.95 8.34 -10.77
CA GLU A 79 -0.84 9.65 -10.09
C GLU A 79 -1.82 9.83 -8.90
N MET A 80 -2.72 8.87 -8.69
CA MET A 80 -3.70 8.87 -7.59
C MET A 80 -4.61 10.12 -7.55
N LYS A 81 -4.98 10.69 -8.70
CA LYS A 81 -5.84 11.90 -8.79
C LYS A 81 -7.18 11.76 -8.10
N SER A 82 -7.75 10.54 -8.10
CA SER A 82 -9.01 10.23 -7.45
C SER A 82 -8.89 10.02 -5.93
N PHE A 83 -7.69 10.13 -5.34
CA PHE A 83 -7.49 10.11 -3.89
C PHE A 83 -7.91 11.46 -3.26
N VAL A 84 -9.22 11.64 -3.17
CA VAL A 84 -9.91 12.84 -2.67
C VAL A 84 -10.98 12.43 -1.66
N SER A 85 -11.41 13.34 -0.79
CA SER A 85 -12.38 13.04 0.27
C SER A 85 -13.74 12.55 -0.26
N ALA A 86 -14.09 12.85 -1.51
CA ALA A 86 -15.31 12.33 -2.15
C ALA A 86 -15.23 10.81 -2.45
N ASN A 87 -14.03 10.26 -2.61
CA ASN A 87 -13.81 8.86 -2.98
C ASN A 87 -13.23 8.01 -1.83
N VAL A 88 -12.77 8.67 -0.76
CA VAL A 88 -12.12 8.03 0.38
C VAL A 88 -12.89 8.38 1.64
N PRO A 89 -13.57 7.42 2.27
CA PRO A 89 -14.27 7.68 3.52
C PRO A 89 -13.27 8.10 4.60
N VAL A 90 -13.60 9.19 5.29
CA VAL A 90 -12.85 9.68 6.45
C VAL A 90 -13.73 9.55 7.69
N LYS A 91 -13.16 9.09 8.80
CA LYS A 91 -13.87 9.04 10.08
C LYS A 91 -14.37 10.44 10.45
N SER A 92 -15.51 10.53 11.12
CA SER A 92 -16.09 11.82 11.52
C SER A 92 -15.07 12.65 12.30
N GLY A 93 -14.91 13.93 11.91
CA GLY A 93 -13.92 14.85 12.50
C GLY A 93 -12.47 14.65 12.03
N ALA A 94 -12.16 13.60 11.26
CA ALA A 94 -10.83 13.38 10.70
C ALA A 94 -10.68 14.01 9.30
N LYS A 95 -9.45 14.42 8.96
CA LYS A 95 -9.08 14.88 7.62
C LYS A 95 -8.51 13.74 6.78
N LEU A 96 -8.63 13.86 5.46
CA LEU A 96 -7.90 13.00 4.53
C LEU A 96 -6.40 13.22 4.73
N GLY A 97 -5.68 12.15 5.06
CA GLY A 97 -4.24 12.12 5.17
C GLY A 97 -3.61 12.08 3.79
N ARG A 98 -3.39 13.26 3.21
CA ARG A 98 -2.83 13.44 1.88
C ARG A 98 -1.75 14.50 1.88
N ILE A 99 -0.63 14.20 1.21
CA ILE A 99 0.42 15.15 0.84
C ILE A 99 0.58 15.17 -0.69
N LEU A 100 1.39 16.10 -1.18
CA LEU A 100 1.88 16.08 -2.56
C LEU A 100 3.35 15.65 -2.55
N LEU A 101 3.65 14.52 -3.17
CA LEU A 101 5.01 14.08 -3.44
C LEU A 101 5.27 14.29 -4.93
N ASP A 102 6.24 15.14 -5.27
CA ASP A 102 6.53 15.54 -6.66
C ASP A 102 5.28 16.02 -7.43
N GLY A 103 4.41 16.78 -6.75
CA GLY A 103 3.15 17.30 -7.32
C GLY A 103 2.03 16.27 -7.47
N LYS A 104 2.22 15.01 -7.03
CA LYS A 104 1.23 13.94 -7.15
C LYS A 104 0.58 13.61 -5.80
N SER A 105 -0.72 13.33 -5.82
CA SER A 105 -1.49 12.91 -4.65
C SER A 105 -0.84 11.68 -3.99
N THR A 106 -0.59 11.77 -2.69
CA THR A 106 0.09 10.73 -1.93
C THR A 106 -0.65 10.46 -0.64
N ALA A 107 -1.04 9.21 -0.41
CA ALA A 107 -1.68 8.78 0.83
C ALA A 107 -0.65 8.66 1.95
N VAL A 108 -1.00 9.12 3.15
CA VAL A 108 -0.11 9.03 4.33
C VAL A 108 -0.65 8.09 5.41
N ARG A 109 -1.79 7.45 5.14
CA ARG A 109 -2.45 6.50 6.05
C ARG A 109 -2.84 5.24 5.28
N ALA A 110 -2.54 4.08 5.86
CA ALA A 110 -2.79 2.78 5.24
C ALA A 110 -4.29 2.49 5.07
N ASP A 111 -5.11 2.75 6.08
CA ASP A 111 -6.57 2.58 6.06
C ASP A 111 -7.23 3.37 4.92
N GLN A 112 -6.85 4.63 4.76
CA GLN A 112 -7.37 5.51 3.71
C GLN A 112 -6.88 5.06 2.32
N LEU A 113 -5.63 4.61 2.20
CA LEU A 113 -5.12 4.04 0.95
C LEU A 113 -5.88 2.75 0.58
N GLY A 114 -6.11 1.86 1.54
CA GLY A 114 -6.92 0.65 1.34
C GLY A 114 -8.35 0.96 0.89
N ALA A 115 -9.00 1.95 1.50
CA ALA A 115 -10.34 2.37 1.11
C ALA A 115 -10.39 2.95 -0.32
N TRP A 116 -9.31 3.58 -0.77
CA TRP A 116 -9.17 4.02 -2.16
C TRP A 116 -8.94 2.85 -3.14
N LEU A 117 -8.10 1.89 -2.77
CA LEU A 117 -7.85 0.68 -3.55
C LEU A 117 -9.11 -0.18 -3.74
N ASP A 118 -10.00 -0.19 -2.73
CA ASP A 118 -11.31 -0.86 -2.81
C ASP A 118 -12.20 -0.34 -3.94
N LYS A 119 -11.98 0.90 -4.40
CA LYS A 119 -12.66 1.47 -5.57
C LYS A 119 -12.08 1.01 -6.91
N GLN A 120 -11.09 0.10 -6.90
CA GLN A 120 -10.36 -0.38 -8.07
C GLN A 120 -9.89 0.77 -9.00
N PRO A 121 -9.07 1.71 -8.49
CA PRO A 121 -8.81 2.98 -9.15
C PRO A 121 -7.87 2.90 -10.37
N PHE A 122 -7.35 1.72 -10.70
CA PHE A 122 -6.49 1.49 -11.86
C PHE A 122 -6.65 0.08 -12.43
N CYS A 123 -6.36 -0.07 -13.73
CA CYS A 123 -6.42 -1.36 -14.41
C CYS A 123 -5.31 -2.29 -13.91
N GLY A 124 -5.65 -3.56 -13.65
CA GLY A 124 -4.72 -4.55 -13.10
C GLY A 124 -4.88 -4.80 -11.61
N LEU A 125 -5.68 -4.00 -10.90
CA LEU A 125 -6.03 -4.25 -9.50
C LEU A 125 -7.25 -5.19 -9.40
N GLY A 126 -7.05 -6.33 -8.76
CA GLY A 126 -8.12 -7.26 -8.40
C GLY A 126 -9.14 -6.66 -7.43
N LYS A 127 -10.27 -7.35 -7.27
CA LYS A 127 -11.26 -6.98 -6.24
C LYS A 127 -10.66 -7.18 -4.86
N THR A 128 -11.09 -6.37 -3.90
CA THR A 128 -10.70 -6.52 -2.50
C THR A 128 -11.19 -7.84 -1.94
N GLU A 129 -10.29 -8.56 -1.27
CA GLU A 129 -10.59 -9.75 -0.48
C GLU A 129 -10.32 -9.48 0.99
N ASN A 130 -11.31 -9.70 1.84
CA ASN A 130 -11.11 -9.72 3.28
C ASN A 130 -10.58 -11.10 3.68
N ILE A 131 -9.30 -11.16 4.02
CA ILE A 131 -8.58 -12.39 4.37
C ILE A 131 -8.30 -12.49 5.88
N THR A 132 -8.95 -11.65 6.69
CA THR A 132 -8.77 -11.61 8.15
C THR A 132 -8.87 -13.00 8.78
N GLY A 133 -8.03 -13.24 9.78
CA GLY A 133 -7.95 -14.50 10.50
C GLY A 133 -6.50 -14.97 10.67
N ALA A 134 -6.25 -15.85 11.64
CA ALA A 134 -4.91 -16.38 11.90
C ALA A 134 -4.32 -17.18 10.71
N ASP A 135 -5.18 -17.62 9.79
CA ASP A 135 -4.87 -18.38 8.57
C ASP A 135 -4.68 -17.49 7.33
N TRP A 136 -4.66 -16.16 7.46
CA TRP A 136 -4.57 -15.22 6.33
C TRP A 136 -3.43 -15.56 5.36
N GLU A 137 -2.27 -15.98 5.87
CA GLU A 137 -1.10 -16.28 5.05
C GLU A 137 -1.37 -17.46 4.09
N ALA A 138 -2.10 -18.48 4.55
CA ALA A 138 -2.49 -19.60 3.72
C ALA A 138 -3.44 -19.18 2.59
N LYS A 139 -4.32 -18.19 2.84
CA LYS A 139 -5.27 -17.66 1.85
C LYS A 139 -4.60 -16.91 0.70
N VAL A 140 -3.39 -16.37 0.91
CA VAL A 140 -2.64 -15.61 -0.11
C VAL A 140 -1.33 -16.27 -0.54
N LYS A 141 -1.01 -17.45 -0.02
CA LYS A 141 0.20 -18.19 -0.40
C LYS A 141 0.23 -18.46 -1.91
N GLY A 142 1.36 -18.15 -2.54
CA GLY A 142 1.55 -18.27 -3.99
C GLY A 142 0.86 -17.21 -4.84
N ARG A 143 0.09 -16.29 -4.23
CA ARG A 143 -0.60 -15.20 -4.91
C ARG A 143 0.17 -13.90 -4.75
N THR A 144 0.09 -13.01 -5.73
CA THR A 144 0.81 -11.73 -5.71
C THR A 144 -0.16 -10.57 -5.62
N GLY A 145 0.23 -9.48 -4.95
CA GLY A 145 -0.68 -8.34 -4.81
C GLY A 145 -0.26 -7.29 -3.80
N ILE A 146 -1.21 -6.42 -3.49
CA ILE A 146 -1.11 -5.44 -2.40
C ILE A 146 -1.84 -6.05 -1.19
N ILE A 147 -1.26 -5.91 0.00
CA ILE A 147 -1.86 -6.39 1.25
C ILE A 147 -1.85 -5.27 2.29
N MET A 148 -2.94 -5.13 3.03
CA MET A 148 -3.10 -4.19 4.13
C MET A 148 -3.48 -4.91 5.41
N PHE A 149 -2.83 -4.54 6.50
CA PHE A 149 -3.14 -4.93 7.87
C PHE A 149 -3.63 -3.70 8.60
N ASP A 150 -4.82 -3.74 9.20
CA ASP A 150 -5.40 -2.61 9.93
C ASP A 150 -5.81 -2.96 11.36
N GLY A 151 -5.68 -1.97 12.24
CA GLY A 151 -6.08 -2.04 13.63
C GLY A 151 -5.26 -3.00 14.50
N TYR A 152 -4.01 -3.26 14.17
CA TYR A 152 -3.13 -4.19 14.90
C TYR A 152 -2.16 -3.50 15.89
N TRP A 153 -2.14 -2.17 15.93
CA TRP A 153 -1.43 -1.40 16.95
C TRP A 153 -2.12 -0.07 17.28
N THR A 154 -1.89 0.43 18.50
CA THR A 154 -2.52 1.63 19.07
C THR A 154 -1.67 2.87 18.86
N ARG A 155 -2.28 3.97 18.43
CA ARG A 155 -1.65 5.29 18.51
C ARG A 155 -1.73 5.84 19.93
N ALA A 156 -0.95 6.86 20.24
CA ALA A 156 -1.06 7.58 21.50
C ALA A 156 -2.51 8.06 21.73
N GLY A 157 -3.11 7.67 22.86
CA GLY A 157 -4.51 7.98 23.20
C GLY A 157 -5.54 6.95 22.70
N GLU A 158 -5.13 5.87 22.03
CA GLU A 158 -6.01 4.76 21.63
C GLU A 158 -5.94 3.59 22.62
N SER A 159 -7.05 2.86 22.75
CA SER A 159 -7.10 1.56 23.43
C SER A 159 -6.94 0.44 22.40
N ALA A 160 -6.69 -0.79 22.86
CA ALA A 160 -6.66 -1.95 21.96
C ALA A 160 -7.96 -2.09 21.12
N SER A 161 -9.11 -1.79 21.73
CA SER A 161 -10.41 -1.81 21.03
C SER A 161 -10.57 -0.69 20.00
N THR A 162 -9.84 0.43 20.11
CA THR A 162 -9.87 1.57 19.18
C THR A 162 -8.63 1.73 18.29
N ALA A 163 -7.67 0.81 18.41
CA ALA A 163 -6.45 0.74 17.58
C ALA A 163 -6.73 1.03 16.10
N SER A 164 -6.05 2.05 15.55
CA SER A 164 -6.13 2.50 14.16
C SER A 164 -4.79 2.42 13.39
N GLY A 165 -3.77 1.84 14.01
CA GLY A 165 -2.49 1.59 13.40
C GLY A 165 -2.57 0.47 12.36
N GLY A 166 -2.11 0.76 11.14
CA GLY A 166 -2.10 -0.20 10.03
C GLY A 166 -0.80 -0.15 9.21
N HIS A 167 -0.64 -1.15 8.32
CA HIS A 167 0.48 -1.32 7.39
C HIS A 167 -0.06 -1.71 6.03
N ILE A 168 0.59 -1.26 4.97
CA ILE A 168 0.25 -1.63 3.60
C ILE A 168 1.53 -1.86 2.81
N ASP A 169 1.54 -2.92 2.01
CA ASP A 169 2.75 -3.41 1.33
C ASP A 169 2.44 -4.26 0.09
N LEU A 170 3.49 -4.65 -0.63
CA LEU A 170 3.40 -5.69 -1.67
C LEU A 170 3.66 -7.08 -1.06
N TRP A 171 2.90 -8.08 -1.52
CA TRP A 171 3.05 -9.49 -1.19
C TRP A 171 3.38 -10.29 -2.45
N ASN A 172 4.47 -11.06 -2.45
CA ASN A 172 4.92 -11.82 -3.62
C ASN A 172 4.52 -13.31 -3.64
N GLY A 173 3.57 -13.72 -2.80
CA GLY A 173 3.19 -15.12 -2.64
C GLY A 173 3.93 -15.84 -1.52
N SER A 174 4.97 -15.22 -0.95
CA SER A 174 5.74 -15.80 0.15
C SER A 174 6.22 -14.79 1.20
N ARG A 175 6.37 -13.52 0.82
CA ARG A 175 6.86 -12.46 1.70
C ARG A 175 6.42 -11.08 1.26
N LEU A 176 6.56 -10.12 2.17
CA LEU A 176 6.43 -8.68 1.92
C LEU A 176 7.72 -8.08 1.34
N THR A 177 7.66 -6.85 0.82
CA THR A 177 8.79 -6.12 0.22
C THR A 177 9.85 -5.58 1.21
N VAL A 178 9.57 -5.51 2.51
CA VAL A 178 10.40 -4.77 3.46
C VAL A 178 11.84 -5.32 3.61
N SER A 179 12.84 -4.45 3.35
CA SER A 179 14.26 -4.51 3.74
C SER A 179 14.70 -3.04 3.93
N SER A 180 14.89 -2.43 5.12
CA SER A 180 15.61 -2.72 6.40
C SER A 180 15.04 -1.82 7.54
N PRO A 181 15.59 -1.77 8.78
CA PRO A 181 16.23 -2.79 9.64
C PRO A 181 15.30 -3.38 10.73
N GLU A 182 14.15 -2.76 11.04
CA GLU A 182 12.98 -3.41 11.69
C GLU A 182 12.26 -4.37 10.75
N ALA A 183 12.63 -4.32 9.46
CA ALA A 183 12.05 -4.97 8.28
C ALA A 183 11.62 -6.44 8.41
N LEU A 184 12.00 -7.12 9.50
CA LEU A 184 12.06 -8.55 9.51
C LEU A 184 12.37 -9.22 10.85
N ILE A 185 11.91 -8.81 12.05
CA ILE A 185 11.89 -9.86 13.11
C ILE A 185 10.94 -11.01 12.66
N SER A 186 9.96 -10.70 11.79
CA SER A 186 8.94 -11.65 11.34
C SER A 186 8.65 -11.61 9.83
N THR A 187 9.61 -11.72 8.91
CA THR A 187 9.23 -12.25 7.56
C THR A 187 8.92 -13.74 7.73
N ILE A 188 7.87 -14.05 8.48
CA ILE A 188 7.58 -15.36 9.06
C ILE A 188 8.63 -15.65 10.16
N GLY A 189 8.23 -16.14 11.33
CA GLY A 189 9.17 -16.73 12.29
C GLY A 189 9.92 -17.85 11.57
N ARG A 190 11.07 -17.56 10.96
CA ARG A 190 11.72 -18.49 10.03
C ARG A 190 12.32 -19.72 10.70
N ARG A 191 11.98 -19.99 11.97
CA ARG A 191 12.11 -21.33 12.57
C ARG A 191 11.31 -21.61 13.86
N ILE A 192 10.84 -20.64 14.65
CA ILE A 192 10.22 -20.90 15.97
C ILE A 192 9.11 -19.86 16.26
N GLY A 193 8.01 -20.31 16.87
CA GLY A 193 6.83 -19.48 17.18
C GLY A 193 7.14 -18.33 18.15
N ILE A 194 7.08 -17.09 17.64
CA ILE A 194 7.13 -15.86 18.43
C ILE A 194 6.03 -14.90 17.95
N SER A 195 5.30 -14.32 18.91
CA SER A 195 4.00 -13.64 18.76
C SER A 195 4.05 -12.13 19.06
N SER A 196 5.14 -11.42 18.76
CA SER A 196 5.25 -9.99 19.07
C SER A 196 6.35 -9.24 18.32
N MET A 197 6.09 -7.96 18.03
CA MET A 197 7.01 -6.98 17.46
C MET A 197 6.95 -5.67 18.27
N HIS A 198 8.12 -5.05 18.47
CA HIS A 198 8.32 -3.81 19.24
C HIS A 198 8.75 -2.68 18.29
N PHE A 199 8.13 -1.50 18.42
CA PHE A 199 8.44 -0.32 17.60
C PHE A 199 9.20 0.72 18.45
N PRO A 200 10.37 1.21 17.99
CA PRO A 200 11.13 2.21 18.74
C PRO A 200 10.41 3.57 18.75
N GLY A 201 10.22 4.14 19.94
CA GLY A 201 9.65 5.48 20.14
C GLY A 201 8.21 5.52 20.71
N THR A 202 7.64 4.38 21.11
CA THR A 202 6.33 4.33 21.77
C THR A 202 6.42 3.63 23.13
N ASP A 203 6.01 4.29 24.21
CA ASP A 203 5.96 3.71 25.57
C ASP A 203 4.84 2.67 25.78
N TYR A 204 4.15 2.23 24.72
CA TYR A 204 2.98 1.37 24.84
C TYR A 204 2.92 0.27 23.74
N GLY A 205 3.04 -0.99 24.17
CA GLY A 205 2.25 -2.11 23.64
C GLY A 205 2.82 -2.95 22.48
N TYR A 206 2.82 -4.27 22.69
CA TYR A 206 3.15 -5.36 21.76
C TYR A 206 2.33 -5.35 20.45
N SER A 207 2.94 -5.71 19.31
CA SER A 207 2.28 -5.74 17.99
C SER A 207 2.40 -7.11 17.29
N ASP A 208 1.28 -7.76 16.94
CA ASP A 208 1.22 -8.97 16.12
C ASP A 208 0.27 -8.73 14.94
N LEU A 209 0.77 -8.88 13.71
CA LEU A 209 -0.02 -8.70 12.48
C LEU A 209 -1.22 -9.67 12.41
N ARG A 210 -1.17 -10.82 13.10
CA ARG A 210 -2.30 -11.76 13.22
C ARG A 210 -3.46 -11.19 14.03
N ASN A 211 -3.20 -10.22 14.89
CA ASN A 211 -4.21 -9.51 15.67
C ASN A 211 -4.80 -8.30 14.93
N SER A 212 -4.52 -8.15 13.63
CA SER A 212 -5.19 -7.16 12.79
C SER A 212 -6.70 -7.39 12.85
N LYS A 213 -7.43 -6.31 13.15
CA LYS A 213 -8.90 -6.31 13.08
C LYS A 213 -9.37 -6.55 11.66
N THR A 214 -8.57 -6.14 10.68
CA THR A 214 -8.87 -6.34 9.27
C THR A 214 -7.59 -6.58 8.49
N ILE A 215 -7.60 -7.60 7.64
CA ILE A 215 -6.56 -7.87 6.66
C ILE A 215 -7.22 -7.88 5.28
N LEU A 216 -6.80 -6.96 4.41
CA LEU A 216 -7.32 -6.85 3.04
C LEU A 216 -6.24 -7.20 2.04
N PHE A 217 -6.62 -7.90 0.98
CA PHE A 217 -5.75 -8.26 -0.11
C PHE A 217 -6.36 -7.83 -1.45
N TRP A 218 -5.51 -7.29 -2.32
CA TRP A 218 -5.84 -6.99 -3.71
C TRP A 218 -4.86 -7.72 -4.59
N GLU A 219 -5.35 -8.75 -5.28
CA GLU A 219 -4.51 -9.50 -6.22
C GLU A 219 -4.05 -8.59 -7.37
N VAL A 220 -2.76 -8.67 -7.69
CA VAL A 220 -2.16 -8.07 -8.88
C VAL A 220 -1.29 -9.15 -9.51
N LYS A 221 -1.41 -9.37 -10.81
CA LYS A 221 -0.70 -10.44 -11.54
C LYS A 221 0.53 -9.90 -12.24
#